data_AF-A0A660YEK8-F1
#
_entry.id   AF-A0A660YEK8-F1
#
_cell.length_a   1.000
_cell.length_b   1.000
_cell.length_c   1.000
_cell.angle_alpha   90.00
_cell.angle_beta   90.00
_cell.angle_gamma   90.00
#
_symmetry.space_group_name_H-M   'P 1'
#
loop_
_entity.id
_entity.type
_entity.pdbx_description
1 polymer ?
#
loop_
_entity_poly.entity_id
_entity_poly.type
_entity_poly.pdbx_seq_one_letter_code
_entity_poly.pdbx_strand_id
1 'polypeptide(L)'
;MLLGTIVCELIGLGFLVAGYFLAVKKATNLLTLLAGYDQRRVHDEEALARITGPVLMVIGAYLCLAPFLADRFGPDSAFLPLGGLIGLGVIFVNMYGRLKGIF
;
A
#
# COMPACT_ATOMS: atom_id res chain seq x y z
N MET A 1 -9.26 -8.37 21.69
CA MET A 1 -9.87 -8.19 20.35
C MET A 1 -9.99 -6.71 19.97
N LEU A 2 -10.51 -5.84 20.85
CA LEU A 2 -10.67 -4.41 20.57
C LEU A 2 -9.35 -3.67 20.24
N LEU A 3 -8.29 -3.90 21.02
CA LEU A 3 -6.99 -3.25 20.81
C LEU A 3 -6.37 -3.59 19.44
N GLY A 4 -6.40 -4.87 19.04
CA GLY A 4 -5.86 -5.31 17.75
C GLY A 4 -6.64 -4.76 16.56
N THR A 5 -7.96 -4.61 16.72
CA THR A 5 -8.84 -3.98 15.71
C THR A 5 -8.47 -2.51 15.51
N ILE A 6 -8.36 -1.76 16.61
CA ILE A 6 -7.97 -0.35 16.60
C ILE A 6 -6.59 -0.17 15.95
N VAL A 7 -5.62 -1.03 16.28
CA VAL A 7 -4.28 -0.97 15.68
C VAL A 7 -4.35 -1.20 14.16
N CYS A 8 -5.11 -2.20 13.69
CA CYS A 8 -5.27 -2.46 12.25
C CYS A 8 -5.94 -1.29 11.52
N GLU A 9 -6.98 -0.70 12.11
CA GLU A 9 -7.67 0.47 11.56
C GLU A 9 -6.77 1.70 11.50
N LEU A 10 -6.00 1.99 12.56
CA LEU A 10 -5.07 3.12 12.57
C LEU A 10 -3.97 2.95 11.52
N ILE A 11 -3.41 1.75 11.39
CA ILE A 11 -2.42 1.45 10.36
C ILE A 11 -3.06 1.57 8.98
N GLY A 12 -4.26 1.03 8.78
CA GLY A 12 -4.98 1.09 7.50
C GLY A 12 -5.31 2.51 7.07
N LEU A 13 -5.75 3.35 8.01
CA LEU A 13 -5.91 4.79 7.82
C LEU A 13 -4.59 5.47 7.46
N GLY A 14 -3.49 5.10 8.13
CA GLY A 14 -2.15 5.58 7.78
C GLY A 14 -1.78 5.27 6.33
N PHE A 15 -2.03 4.05 5.87
CA PHE A 15 -1.81 3.65 4.47
C PHE A 15 -2.72 4.39 3.49
N LEU A 16 -4.00 4.60 3.84
CA LEU A 16 -4.93 5.39 3.02
C LEU A 16 -4.47 6.84 2.86
N VAL A 17 -4.07 7.47 3.97
CA VAL A 17 -3.57 8.84 3.98
C VAL A 17 -2.27 8.92 3.18
N ALA A 18 -1.31 8.03 3.41
CA ALA A 18 -0.06 7.98 2.66
C ALA A 18 -0.31 7.78 1.16
N GLY A 19 -1.20 6.85 0.81
CA GLY A 19 -1.63 6.60 -0.56
C GLY A 19 -2.29 7.83 -1.21
N TYR A 20 -3.11 8.57 -0.47
CA TYR A 20 -3.72 9.84 -0.91
C TYR A 20 -2.69 10.93 -1.16
N PHE A 21 -1.74 11.11 -0.25
CA PHE A 21 -0.70 12.09 -0.44
C PHE A 21 0.22 11.75 -1.63
N LEU A 22 0.52 10.46 -1.86
CA LEU A 22 1.28 10.01 -3.02
C LEU A 22 0.51 10.18 -4.33
N ALA A 23 -0.74 9.71 -4.40
CA ALA A 23 -1.53 9.71 -5.63
C ALA A 23 -2.05 11.09 -6.04
N VAL A 24 -2.56 11.85 -5.08
CA VAL A 24 -3.32 13.09 -5.33
C VAL A 24 -2.47 14.33 -5.09
N LYS A 25 -1.73 14.37 -3.98
CA LYS A 25 -0.86 15.50 -3.64
C LYS A 25 0.53 15.41 -4.28
N LYS A 26 0.84 14.30 -4.96
CA LYS A 26 2.16 14.02 -5.55
C LYS A 26 3.30 14.27 -4.56
N ALA A 27 3.09 13.95 -3.29
CA ALA A 27 4.10 14.16 -2.26
C ALA A 27 5.21 13.10 -2.41
N THR A 28 6.10 13.29 -3.39
CA THR A 28 7.16 12.32 -3.73
C THR A 28 8.13 12.07 -2.57
N ASN A 29 8.23 13.01 -1.63
CA ASN A 29 8.95 12.82 -0.37
C ASN A 29 8.48 11.58 0.42
N LEU A 30 7.20 11.19 0.33
CA LEU A 30 6.70 9.96 0.96
C LEU A 30 7.23 8.68 0.30
N LEU A 31 7.77 8.73 -0.93
CA LEU A 31 8.43 7.57 -1.53
C LEU A 31 9.66 7.12 -0.76
N THR A 32 10.33 8.03 -0.03
CA THR A 32 11.45 7.63 0.83
C THR A 32 11.04 6.69 1.97
N LEU A 33 9.74 6.67 2.32
CA LEU A 33 9.18 5.76 3.33
C LEU A 33 8.83 4.38 2.73
N LEU A 34 8.86 4.23 1.40
CA LEU A 34 8.67 2.93 0.74
C LEU A 34 9.96 2.11 0.85
N ALA A 35 9.82 0.92 1.43
CA ALA A 35 10.91 -0.05 1.51
C ALA A 35 11.40 -0.41 0.09
N GLY A 36 12.69 -0.19 -0.18
CA GLY A 36 13.31 -0.48 -1.47
C GLY A 36 13.30 0.68 -2.48
N TYR A 37 12.87 1.88 -2.09
CA TYR A 37 13.03 3.07 -2.92
C TYR A 37 14.51 3.45 -3.07
N ASP A 38 14.98 3.53 -4.31
CA ASP A 38 16.32 4.03 -4.65
C ASP A 38 16.20 5.18 -5.65
N GLN A 39 16.47 6.40 -5.17
CA GLN A 39 16.44 7.61 -6.00
C GLN A 39 17.35 7.53 -7.23
N ARG A 40 18.40 6.70 -7.22
CA ARG A 40 19.30 6.53 -8.37
C ARG A 40 18.70 5.67 -9.47
N ARG A 41 17.71 4.85 -9.16
CA ARG A 41 17.01 4.00 -10.14
C ARG A 41 15.74 4.63 -10.66
N VAL A 42 15.10 5.51 -9.90
CA VAL A 42 13.81 6.09 -10.29
C VAL A 42 14.03 7.32 -11.16
N HIS A 43 13.68 7.23 -12.43
CA HIS A 43 13.79 8.31 -13.40
C HIS A 43 12.63 9.31 -13.29
N ASP A 44 11.45 8.84 -12.87
CA ASP A 44 10.23 9.65 -12.72
C ASP A 44 9.51 9.35 -11.39
N GLU A 45 9.85 10.13 -10.35
CA GLU A 45 9.26 9.99 -9.02
C GLU A 45 7.74 10.28 -9.01
N GLU A 46 7.26 11.19 -9.87
CA GLU A 46 5.83 11.52 -9.95
C GLU A 46 5.02 10.36 -10.52
N ALA A 47 5.52 9.74 -11.59
CA ALA A 47 4.86 8.59 -12.19
C ALA A 47 4.82 7.42 -11.20
N LEU A 48 5.90 7.19 -10.45
CA LEU A 48 5.94 6.17 -9.42
C LEU A 48 4.95 6.45 -8.28
N ALA A 49 4.83 7.72 -7.84
CA ALA A 49 3.86 8.13 -6.82
C ALA A 49 2.41 7.86 -7.25
N ARG A 50 2.07 8.13 -8.52
CA ARG A 50 0.71 7.91 -9.06
C ARG A 50 0.30 6.45 -9.12
N ILE A 51 1.24 5.53 -9.27
CA ILE A 51 0.94 4.09 -9.33
C ILE A 51 0.95 3.49 -7.92
N THR A 52 1.92 3.89 -7.11
CA THR A 52 2.12 3.34 -5.78
C THR A 52 1.06 3.83 -4.80
N GLY A 53 0.58 5.07 -4.95
CA GLY A 53 -0.46 5.65 -4.10
C GLY A 53 -1.78 4.87 -4.10
N PRO A 54 -2.39 4.56 -5.26
CA PRO A 54 -3.58 3.72 -5.34
C PRO A 54 -3.38 2.31 -4.76
N VAL A 55 -2.21 1.70 -4.97
CA VAL A 55 -1.90 0.39 -4.38
C VAL A 55 -1.88 0.48 -2.86
N LEU A 56 -1.25 1.51 -2.28
CA LEU A 56 -1.28 1.77 -0.83
C LEU A 56 -2.70 2.00 -0.32
N MET A 57 -3.54 2.73 -1.05
CA MET A 57 -4.94 2.96 -0.66
C MET A 57 -5.72 1.65 -0.59
N VAL A 58 -5.56 0.77 -1.59
CA VAL A 58 -6.26 -0.53 -1.62
C VAL A 58 -5.81 -1.41 -0.46
N ILE A 59 -4.51 -1.44 -0.16
CA ILE A 59 -3.97 -2.15 1.02
C ILE A 59 -4.53 -1.56 2.32
N GLY A 60 -4.54 -0.23 2.45
CA GLY A 60 -5.07 0.45 3.65
C GLY A 60 -6.56 0.21 3.85
N ALA A 61 -7.36 0.26 2.78
CA ALA A 61 -8.79 -0.06 2.82
C ALA A 61 -9.03 -1.52 3.24
N TYR A 62 -8.28 -2.45 2.68
CA TYR A 62 -8.37 -3.86 3.08
C TYR A 62 -7.99 -4.05 4.54
N LEU A 63 -6.95 -3.37 5.03
CA LEU A 63 -6.51 -3.47 6.42
C LEU A 63 -7.55 -2.92 7.41
N CYS A 64 -8.30 -1.88 7.03
CA CYS A 64 -9.45 -1.41 7.81
C CYS A 64 -10.60 -2.44 7.84
N LEU A 65 -10.77 -3.24 6.78
CA LEU A 65 -11.80 -4.28 6.69
C LEU A 65 -11.36 -5.62 7.32
N ALA A 66 -10.05 -5.84 7.45
CA ALA A 66 -9.47 -7.08 7.96
C ALA A 66 -10.01 -7.51 9.34
N PRO A 67 -10.25 -6.61 10.32
CA PRO A 67 -10.82 -7.00 11.61
C PRO A 67 -12.24 -7.56 11.50
N PHE A 68 -13.08 -6.95 10.64
CA PHE A 68 -14.45 -7.42 10.38
C PHE A 68 -14.46 -8.77 9.65
N LEU A 69 -13.52 -8.96 8.72
CA LEU A 69 -13.32 -10.24 8.03
C LEU A 69 -12.81 -11.31 9.00
N ALA A 70 -11.89 -10.96 9.89
CA ALA A 70 -11.33 -11.87 10.89
C ALA A 70 -12.38 -12.33 11.91
N ASP A 71 -13.30 -11.44 12.32
CA ASP A 71 -14.40 -11.77 13.22
C ASP A 71 -15.40 -12.75 12.57
N ARG A 72 -15.65 -12.59 11.26
CA ARG A 72 -16.63 -13.41 10.54
C ARG A 72 -16.09 -14.74 10.01
N PHE A 73 -14.85 -14.78 9.54
CA PHE A 73 -14.28 -15.94 8.83
C PHE A 73 -13.07 -16.55 9.56
N GLY A 74 -12.62 -15.94 10.65
CA GLY A 74 -11.42 -16.33 11.38
C GLY A 74 -10.16 -15.59 10.91
N PRO A 75 -9.16 -15.40 11.78
CA PRO A 75 -8.01 -14.55 11.54
C PRO A 75 -7.17 -14.99 10.33
N ASP A 76 -6.91 -16.29 10.18
CA ASP A 76 -6.07 -16.81 9.09
C ASP A 76 -6.66 -16.47 7.71
N SER A 77 -7.98 -16.59 7.58
CA SER A 77 -8.69 -16.29 6.33
C SER A 77 -8.70 -14.80 5.98
N ALA A 78 -8.56 -13.91 6.96
CA ALA A 78 -8.57 -12.46 6.77
C ALA A 78 -7.17 -11.90 6.45
N PHE A 79 -6.12 -12.42 7.09
CA PHE A 79 -4.75 -11.92 6.95
C PHE A 79 -3.95 -12.58 5.83
N LEU A 80 -4.24 -13.82 5.45
CA LEU A 80 -3.53 -14.51 4.37
C LEU A 80 -3.72 -13.83 3.00
N PRO A 81 -4.94 -13.36 2.62
CA PRO A 81 -5.13 -12.58 1.40
C PRO A 81 -4.44 -11.22 1.42
N LEU A 82 -4.25 -10.60 2.61
CA LEU A 82 -3.50 -9.34 2.74
C LEU A 82 -2.07 -9.52 2.25
N GLY A 83 -1.40 -10.61 2.64
CA GLY A 83 -0.05 -10.93 2.18
C GLY A 83 0.02 -11.08 0.65
N GLY A 84 -0.98 -11.75 0.07
CA GLY A 84 -1.13 -11.86 -1.38
C GLY A 84 -1.33 -10.51 -2.08
N LEU A 85 -2.19 -9.65 -1.52
CA LEU A 85 -2.46 -8.30 -2.01
C LEU A 85 -1.19 -7.44 -2.02
N ILE A 86 -0.41 -7.47 -0.93
CA ILE A 86 0.86 -6.74 -0.82
C ILE A 86 1.86 -7.26 -1.86
N GLY A 87 2.03 -8.59 -1.94
CA GLY A 87 2.94 -9.21 -2.90
C GLY A 87 2.60 -8.86 -4.36
N LEU A 88 1.32 -8.99 -4.73
CA LEU A 88 0.82 -8.63 -6.05
C LEU A 88 0.97 -7.13 -6.32
N GLY A 89 0.72 -6.28 -5.33
CA GLY A 89 0.92 -4.83 -5.43
C GLY A 89 2.37 -4.47 -5.74
N VAL A 90 3.32 -5.09 -5.04
CA VAL A 90 4.77 -4.88 -5.29
C VAL A 90 5.17 -5.35 -6.68
N ILE A 91 4.69 -6.53 -7.11
CA ILE A 91 4.96 -7.06 -8.45
C ILE A 91 4.37 -6.11 -9.51
N PHE A 92 3.13 -5.66 -9.32
CA PHE A 92 2.45 -4.74 -10.23
C PHE A 92 3.20 -3.42 -10.38
N VAL A 93 3.57 -2.78 -9.26
CA VAL A 93 4.34 -1.51 -9.28
C VAL A 93 5.68 -1.70 -10.00
N ASN A 94 6.40 -2.79 -9.72
CA ASN A 94 7.68 -3.09 -10.38
C ASN A 94 7.50 -3.33 -11.89
N MET A 95 6.54 -4.17 -12.27
CA MET A 95 6.32 -4.53 -13.67
C MET A 95 5.83 -3.32 -14.48
N TYR A 96 4.87 -2.57 -13.95
CA TYR A 96 4.36 -1.37 -14.60
C TYR A 96 5.43 -0.28 -14.67
N GLY A 97 6.21 -0.09 -13.61
CA GLY A 97 7.31 0.86 -13.60
C GLY A 97 8.37 0.55 -14.66
N ARG A 98 8.74 -0.72 -14.85
CA ARG A 98 9.64 -1.14 -15.93
C ARG A 98 9.04 -0.93 -17.31
N LEU A 99 7.77 -1.28 -17.52
CA LEU A 99 7.09 -1.10 -18.80
C LEU A 99 7.01 0.37 -19.23
N LYS A 100 6.91 1.29 -18.27
CA LYS A 100 6.83 2.73 -18.51
C LYS A 100 8.17 3.46 -18.44
N GLY A 101 9.28 2.77 -18.17
CA GLY A 101 10.61 3.38 -18.02
C GLY A 101 10.72 4.32 -16.81
N ILE A 102 9.94 4.05 -15.76
CA ILE A 102 9.97 4.79 -14.48
C ILE A 102 11.20 4.38 -13.66
N PHE A 103 11.64 3.13 -13.82
CA PHE A 103 12.86 2.53 -13.29
C PHE A 103 13.88 2.26 -14.40
#